data_AF-A0A969L4W0-F1
#
_entry.id   AF-A0A969L4W0-F1
#
_cell.length_a   1.000
_cell.length_b   1.000
_cell.length_c   1.000
_cell.angle_alpha   90.00
_cell.angle_beta   90.00
_cell.angle_gamma   90.00
#
_symmetry.space_group_name_H-M   'P 1'
#
loop_
_entity.id
_entity.type
_entity.pdbx_description
1 polymer ?
#
loop_
_entity_poly.entity_id
_entity_poly.type
_entity_poly.pdbx_seq_one_letter_code
_entity_poly.pdbx_strand_id
1 'polypeptide(L)'
;MKNPTTFDVSGLVFGFSQTAAETNFKRGIKLLTKAFELCHQLPAQTFSTEQEMLAFLDQQRRLKIDVTEIGVQRPKNNEAQKAHYRGKKKTYKESAGGEK
;
A
#
# COMPACT_ATOMS: atom_id res chain seq x y z
N MET A 1 1.93 -2.79 -14.95
CA MET A 1 3.00 -2.54 -13.97
C MET A 1 2.66 -3.38 -12.75
N LYS A 2 3.48 -4.38 -12.38
CA LYS A 2 3.14 -5.44 -11.38
C LYS A 2 3.83 -5.25 -10.02
N ASN A 3 4.31 -4.04 -9.72
CA ASN A 3 5.00 -3.77 -8.47
C ASN A 3 4.18 -2.73 -7.70
N PRO A 4 3.65 -3.05 -6.50
CA PRO A 4 3.11 -2.02 -5.62
C PRO A 4 4.21 -0.99 -5.38
N THR A 5 3.86 0.29 -5.35
CA THR A 5 4.79 1.40 -5.10
C THR A 5 5.23 1.37 -3.64
N THR A 6 6.09 0.42 -3.28
CA THR A 6 6.66 0.29 -1.95
C THR A 6 7.75 1.36 -1.76
N PHE A 7 8.09 1.66 -0.51
CA PHE A 7 9.03 2.75 -0.20
C PHE A 7 10.47 2.47 -0.65
N ASP A 8 10.87 1.21 -0.77
CA ASP A 8 12.14 0.79 -1.37
C ASP A 8 12.16 1.04 -2.89
N VAL A 9 11.06 0.74 -3.60
CA VAL A 9 10.91 1.04 -5.03
C VAL A 9 10.90 2.56 -5.24
N SER A 10 10.16 3.30 -4.41
CA SER A 10 10.15 4.76 -4.45
C SER A 10 11.55 5.33 -4.18
N GLY A 11 12.26 4.79 -3.18
CA GLY A 11 13.63 5.17 -2.88
C GLY A 11 14.57 4.96 -4.07
N LEU A 12 14.49 3.80 -4.72
CA LEU A 12 15.26 3.48 -5.92
C LEU A 12 14.97 4.46 -7.08
N VAL A 13 13.68 4.73 -7.35
CA VAL A 13 13.26 5.57 -8.47
C VAL A 13 13.67 7.04 -8.28
N PHE A 14 13.57 7.56 -7.05
CA PHE A 14 13.79 8.97 -6.75
C PHE A 14 15.16 9.29 -6.12
N GLY A 15 16.03 8.29 -5.94
CA GLY A 15 17.36 8.48 -5.37
C GLY A 15 17.35 8.75 -3.86
N PHE A 16 16.36 8.23 -3.14
CA PHE A 16 16.24 8.35 -1.68
C PHE A 16 16.46 7.01 -0.98
N SER A 17 16.85 7.06 0.31
CA SER A 17 16.73 5.87 1.14
C SER A 17 15.25 5.52 1.37
N GLN A 18 14.96 4.25 1.65
CA GLN A 18 13.60 3.80 1.99
C GLN A 18 13.00 4.63 3.15
N THR A 19 13.80 4.91 4.19
CA THR A 19 13.37 5.71 5.34
C THR A 19 13.05 7.15 4.95
N ALA A 20 13.85 7.75 4.05
CA ALA A 20 13.59 9.10 3.55
C ALA A 20 12.32 9.14 2.69
N ALA A 21 12.09 8.14 1.84
CA ALA A 21 10.86 8.02 1.06
C ALA A 21 9.62 7.91 1.96
N GLU A 22 9.65 7.04 2.98
CA GLU A 22 8.55 6.90 3.94
C GLU A 22 8.30 8.19 4.74
N THR A 23 9.37 8.86 5.19
CA THR A 23 9.28 10.10 5.96
C THR A 23 8.65 11.22 5.12
N ASN A 24 9.10 11.36 3.87
CA ASN A 24 8.56 12.37 2.95
C ASN A 24 7.11 12.07 2.57
N PHE A 25 6.76 10.79 2.37
CA PHE A 25 5.37 10.40 2.13
C PHE A 25 4.45 10.79 3.28
N LYS A 26 4.82 10.45 4.53
CA LYS A 26 4.03 10.81 5.72
C LYS A 26 3.88 12.32 5.89
N ARG A 27 4.92 13.10 5.59
CA ARG A 27 4.87 14.57 5.61
C ARG A 27 3.98 15.12 4.51
N GLY A 28 4.13 14.62 3.29
CA GLY A 28 3.35 15.02 2.12
C GLY A 28 1.85 14.77 2.30
N ILE A 29 1.47 13.59 2.79
CA ILE A 29 0.05 13.28 3.07
C ILE A 29 -0.54 14.28 4.07
N LYS A 30 0.15 14.55 5.19
CA LYS A 30 -0.33 15.53 6.18
C LYS A 30 -0.52 16.92 5.59
N LEU A 31 0.45 17.39 4.80
CA LEU A 31 0.38 18.70 4.15
C LEU A 31 -0.78 18.75 3.15
N LEU A 32 -0.94 17.71 2.33
CA LEU A 32 -1.99 17.63 1.32
C LEU A 32 -3.38 17.58 1.96
N THR A 33 -3.55 16.77 3.02
CA THR A 33 -4.78 16.74 3.82
C THR A 33 -5.10 18.14 4.34
N LYS A 34 -4.11 18.85 4.89
CA LYS A 34 -4.35 20.20 5.42
C LYS A 34 -4.71 21.21 4.32
N ALA A 35 -4.07 21.12 3.16
CA ALA A 35 -4.41 21.96 2.02
C ALA A 35 -5.86 21.70 1.54
N PHE A 36 -6.27 20.45 1.43
CA PHE A 36 -7.63 20.09 1.03
C PHE A 36 -8.68 20.49 2.08
N GLU A 37 -8.37 20.42 3.37
CA GLU A 37 -9.23 20.98 4.42
C GLU A 37 -9.47 22.48 4.21
N LEU A 38 -8.39 23.25 4.01
CA LEU A 38 -8.47 24.69 3.82
C LEU A 38 -9.22 25.09 2.54
N CYS A 39 -9.14 24.26 1.50
CA CYS A 39 -9.87 24.47 0.25
C CYS A 39 -11.30 23.88 0.25
N HIS A 40 -11.75 23.27 1.35
CA HIS A 40 -13.02 22.53 1.41
C HIS A 40 -13.17 21.46 0.31
N GLN A 41 -12.06 20.81 -0.05
CA GLN A 41 -11.94 19.82 -1.13
C GLN A 41 -11.54 18.43 -0.63
N LEU A 42 -11.65 18.17 0.67
CA LEU A 42 -11.46 16.83 1.20
C LEU A 42 -12.47 15.86 0.57
N PRO A 43 -12.02 14.71 0.03
CA PRO A 43 -12.94 13.69 -0.46
C PRO A 43 -13.75 13.09 0.71
N ALA A 44 -14.98 12.65 0.42
CA ALA A 44 -15.79 11.90 1.37
C ALA A 44 -15.05 10.61 1.76
N GLN A 45 -14.76 10.44 3.06
CA GLN A 45 -13.93 9.33 3.54
C GLN A 45 -14.73 8.09 3.91
N THR A 46 -16.01 8.24 4.24
CA THR A 46 -16.90 7.16 4.68
C THR A 46 -18.33 7.49 4.31
N PHE A 47 -19.08 6.50 3.83
CA PHE A 47 -20.53 6.56 3.68
C PHE A 47 -21.15 5.68 4.76
N SER A 48 -22.17 6.20 5.45
CA SER A 48 -22.83 5.47 6.54
C SER A 48 -23.89 4.50 6.02
N THR A 49 -24.41 4.74 4.82
CA THR A 49 -25.44 3.91 4.18
C THR A 49 -25.16 3.72 2.70
N GLU A 50 -25.72 2.66 2.13
CA GLU A 50 -25.65 2.41 0.69
C GLU A 50 -26.31 3.54 -0.11
N GLN A 51 -27.44 4.06 0.37
CA GLN A 51 -28.19 5.13 -0.27
C GLN A 51 -27.37 6.42 -0.36
N GLU A 52 -26.62 6.76 0.69
CA GLU A 52 -25.73 7.92 0.71
C GLU A 52 -24.60 7.79 -0.33
N MET A 53 -23.99 6.60 -0.42
CA MET A 53 -22.98 6.31 -1.42
C MET A 53 -23.54 6.42 -2.84
N LEU A 54 -24.70 5.82 -3.10
CA LEU A 54 -25.34 5.86 -4.42
C LEU A 54 -25.69 7.29 -4.84
N ALA A 55 -26.21 8.11 -3.93
CA ALA A 55 -26.50 9.51 -4.18
C ALA A 55 -25.22 10.32 -4.50
N PHE A 56 -24.13 10.07 -3.76
CA PHE A 56 -22.85 10.70 -4.05
C PHE A 56 -22.30 10.30 -5.43
N LEU A 57 -22.40 9.02 -5.80
CA LEU A 57 -21.91 8.50 -7.07
C LEU A 57 -22.74 8.99 -8.26
N ASP A 58 -24.06 9.13 -8.11
CA ASP A 58 -24.95 9.64 -9.17
C ASP A 58 -24.60 11.08 -9.59
N GLN A 59 -24.09 11.88 -8.65
CA GLN A 59 -23.59 13.23 -8.93
C GLN A 59 -22.27 13.25 -9.71
N GLN A 60 -21.56 12.13 -9.83
CA GLN A 60 -20.27 12.07 -10.50
C GLN A 60 -20.43 11.69 -11.97
N ARG A 61 -20.05 12.61 -12.86
CA ARG A 61 -20.04 12.36 -14.32
C ARG A 61 -19.12 11.21 -14.74
N ARG A 62 -18.06 10.95 -13.97
CA ARG A 62 -17.05 9.94 -14.31
C ARG A 62 -16.46 9.32 -13.05
N LEU A 63 -16.67 8.02 -12.90
CA LEU A 63 -15.98 7.20 -11.91
C LEU A 63 -14.68 6.64 -12.51
N LYS A 64 -13.57 6.75 -11.76
CA LYS A 64 -12.31 6.08 -12.09
C LYS A 64 -12.04 5.05 -11.00
N ILE A 65 -11.97 3.78 -11.37
CA ILE A 65 -11.61 2.69 -10.47
C ILE A 65 -10.20 2.27 -10.82
N ASP A 66 -9.29 2.38 -9.87
CA ASP A 66 -7.93 1.88 -10.02
C ASP A 66 -7.91 0.37 -9.69
N VAL A 67 -7.88 -0.46 -10.73
CA VAL A 67 -7.88 -1.93 -10.61
C VAL A 67 -6.44 -2.48 -10.54
N THR A 68 -5.50 -1.73 -9.94
CA THR A 68 -4.10 -2.16 -9.76
C THR A 68 -3.90 -3.12 -8.58
N GLU A 69 -4.97 -3.71 -8.06
CA GLU A 69 -4.90 -4.62 -6.92
C GLU A 69 -4.02 -5.85 -7.19
N ILE A 70 -3.28 -6.25 -6.16
CA ILE A 70 -2.61 -7.55 -6.12
C ILE A 70 -3.72 -8.58 -5.88
N GLY A 71 -4.02 -9.41 -6.89
CA GLY A 71 -5.16 -10.35 -6.87
C GLY A 71 -5.17 -11.39 -5.74
N VAL A 72 -4.17 -11.39 -4.85
CA VAL A 72 -4.16 -12.14 -3.61
C VAL A 72 -3.62 -11.23 -2.51
N GLN A 73 -4.46 -10.88 -1.54
CA GLN A 73 -4.03 -10.31 -0.26
C GLN A 73 -3.30 -11.41 0.52
N ARG A 74 -2.15 -11.12 1.14
CA ARG A 74 -1.33 -12.12 1.84
C ARG A 74 -2.17 -12.90 2.86
N PRO A 75 -2.47 -14.19 2.63
CA PRO A 75 -3.32 -14.95 3.54
C PRO A 75 -2.65 -15.08 4.90
N LYS A 76 -3.46 -15.02 5.96
CA LYS A 76 -3.02 -15.33 7.33
C LYS A 76 -2.73 -16.82 7.51
N ASN A 77 -3.44 -17.69 6.77
CA ASN A 77 -3.20 -19.12 6.77
C ASN A 77 -1.83 -19.42 6.09
N ASN A 78 -0.93 -20.03 6.85
CA ASN A 78 0.42 -20.35 6.39
C ASN A 78 0.46 -21.30 5.19
N GLU A 79 -0.49 -22.24 5.07
CA GLU A 79 -0.54 -23.18 3.95
C GLU A 79 -0.96 -22.48 2.65
N ALA A 80 -2.02 -21.67 2.72
CA ALA A 80 -2.45 -20.83 1.60
C ALA A 80 -1.38 -19.80 1.19
N GLN A 81 -0.61 -19.30 2.16
CA GLN A 81 0.49 -18.37 1.90
C GLN A 81 1.65 -19.03 1.12
N LYS A 82 1.96 -20.31 1.36
CA LYS A 82 3.03 -21.03 0.63
C LYS A 82 2.74 -21.16 -0.86
N ALA A 83 1.47 -21.25 -1.25
CA ALA A 83 1.06 -21.37 -2.66
C ALA A 83 1.38 -20.11 -3.48
N HIS A 84 1.33 -18.93 -2.85
CA HIS A 84 1.45 -17.64 -3.54
C HIS A 84 2.71 -16.84 -3.19
N TYR A 85 3.37 -17.15 -2.06
CA TYR A 85 4.53 -16.41 -1.57
C TYR A 85 5.71 -17.32 -1.27
N ARG A 86 6.89 -16.96 -1.78
CA ARG A 86 8.14 -17.63 -1.42
C ARG A 86 8.51 -17.22 0.01
N GLY A 87 8.62 -18.20 0.90
CA GLY A 87 9.09 -17.98 2.26
C GLY A 87 10.48 -17.33 2.30
N LYS A 88 10.83 -16.71 3.43
CA LYS A 88 12.14 -16.11 3.64
C LYS A 88 13.21 -17.20 3.46
N LYS A 89 14.07 -17.07 2.43
CA LYS A 89 15.20 -17.98 2.25
C LYS A 89 16.14 -17.84 3.45
N LYS A 90 16.48 -18.95 4.09
CA LYS A 90 17.49 -18.94 5.15
C LYS A 90 18.84 -18.59 4.52
N THR A 91 19.51 -17.58 5.08
CA THR A 91 20.93 -17.34 4.79
C THR A 91 21.70 -18.52 5.35
N TYR A 92 22.44 -19.24 4.50
CA TYR A 92 23.31 -20.32 4.96
C TYR A 92 24.46 -19.72 5.79
N LYS A 93 24.29 -19.75 7.11
CA LYS A 93 25.36 -19.81 8.12
C LYS A 93 24.80 -20.52 9.35
N GLU A 94 24.41 -21.78 9.16
CA GLU A 94 24.11 -22.69 10.27
C GLU A 94 24.57 -24.09 9.86
N SER A 95 25.87 -24.20 9.59
CA SER A 95 26.61 -25.45 9.63
C SER A 95 28.08 -25.11 9.87
N ALA A 96 28.39 -24.68 11.09
CA ALA A 96 29.74 -24.70 11.60
C ALA A 96 29.67 -25.13 13.06
N GLY A 97 30.02 -26.40 13.30
CA GLY A 97 30.46 -26.88 14.60
C GLY A 97 29.40 -27.60 15.44
N GLY A 98 29.10 -28.84 15.09
CA GLY A 98 28.45 -29.79 15.97
C GLY A 98 28.87 -31.21 15.58
N GLU A 99 29.96 -31.69 16.19
CA GLU A 99 30.56 -33.04 16.25
C GLU A 99 32.09 -32.86 16.27
N LYS A 100 32.87 -33.27 17.26
CA LYS A 100 32.78 -34.39 18.22
C LYS A 100 33.23 -33.98 19.62
#